data_AF-A0A958IVP1-F1
#
_entry.id   AF-A0A958IVP1-F1
#
_cell.length_a   1.000
_cell.length_b   1.000
_cell.length_c   1.000
_cell.angle_alpha   90.00
_cell.angle_beta   90.00
_cell.angle_gamma   90.00
#
_symmetry.space_group_name_H-M   'P 1'
#
loop_
_entity.id
_entity.type
_entity.pdbx_description
1 polymer ?
#
loop_
_entity_poly.entity_id
_entity_poly.type
_entity_poly.pdbx_seq_one_letter_code
_entity_poly.pdbx_strand_id
1 'polypeptide(L)' 'MQTKYVADRNRYKRMTTEELRASYLIENLFEAGSIQLYYVDVDRTIVGSVVPVGKKLKLAS' A
#
# COMPACT_ATOMS: atom_id res chain seq x y z
N MET A 1 9.06 2.29 2.56
CA MET A 1 7.78 1.61 2.85
C MET A 1 6.75 2.65 3.23
N GLN A 2 5.57 2.63 2.63
CA GLN A 2 4.48 3.56 2.96
C GLN A 2 3.50 2.88 3.93
N THR A 3 2.92 3.63 4.86
CA THR A 3 1.93 3.10 5.81
C THR A 3 0.52 3.50 5.39
N LYS A 4 -0.40 2.54 5.42
CA LYS A 4 -1.84 2.73 5.25
C LYS A 4 -2.54 2.53 6.59
N TYR A 5 -3.32 3.54 6.98
CA TYR A 5 -4.14 3.51 8.18
C TYR A 5 -5.61 3.33 7.81
N VAL A 6 -6.17 2.19 8.20
CA VAL A 6 -7.56 1.88 7.95
C VAL A 6 -8.46 2.69 8.89
N ALA A 7 -9.61 3.13 8.38
CA ALA A 7 -10.56 3.87 9.18
C ALA A 7 -11.36 2.94 10.09
N ASP A 8 -11.66 3.38 11.31
CA ASP A 8 -12.63 2.70 12.16
C ASP A 8 -14.06 2.78 11.58
N ARG A 9 -14.96 1.96 12.12
CA ARG A 9 -16.36 1.85 11.65
C ARG A 9 -17.12 3.19 11.68
N ASN A 10 -16.79 4.11 12.59
CA ASN A 10 -17.46 5.39 12.71
C ASN A 10 -16.89 6.42 11.73
N ARG A 11 -15.55 6.48 11.58
CA ARG A 11 -14.90 7.36 10.60
C ARG A 11 -15.25 6.94 9.17
N TYR A 12 -15.19 5.65 8.86
CA TYR A 12 -15.43 5.11 7.52
C TYR A 12 -16.72 5.61 6.87
N LYS A 13 -17.82 5.67 7.64
CA LYS A 13 -19.14 6.07 7.14
C LYS A 13 -19.25 7.51 6.68
N ARG A 14 -18.34 8.39 7.10
CA ARG A 14 -18.39 9.84 6.81
C ARG A 14 -17.33 10.29 5.80
N MET A 15 -16.52 9.35 5.31
CA MET A 15 -15.39 9.70 4.47
C MET A 15 -15.82 10.11 3.07
N THR A 16 -15.12 11.10 2.50
CA THR A 16 -15.26 11.44 1.08
C THR A 16 -14.60 10.37 0.20
N THR A 17 -14.87 10.42 -1.11
CA THR A 17 -14.24 9.53 -2.09
C THR A 17 -12.72 9.63 -2.03
N GLU A 18 -12.17 10.83 -1.90
CA GLU A 18 -10.73 11.08 -1.81
C GLU A 18 -10.13 10.45 -0.56
N GLU A 19 -10.80 10.60 0.60
CA GLU A 19 -10.36 10.01 1.87
C GLU A 19 -10.40 8.49 1.83
N LEU A 20 -11.43 7.90 1.20
CA LEU A 20 -11.54 6.46 1.01
C LEU A 20 -10.39 5.94 0.15
N ARG A 21 -10.09 6.58 -0.98
CA ARG A 21 -8.95 6.21 -1.83
C ARG A 21 -7.63 6.33 -1.08
N ALA A 22 -7.43 7.42 -0.34
CA ALA A 22 -6.23 7.63 0.45
C ALA A 22 -6.01 6.50 1.48
N SER A 23 -7.08 6.03 2.14
CA SER A 23 -7.00 5.02 3.19
C SER A 23 -6.90 3.58 2.66
N TYR A 24 -7.60 3.25 1.57
CA TYR A 24 -7.80 1.86 1.14
C TYR A 24 -7.18 1.50 -0.21
N LEU A 25 -6.90 2.48 -1.07
CA LEU A 25 -6.39 2.21 -2.41
C LEU A 25 -4.87 2.36 -2.46
N ILE A 26 -4.22 1.40 -3.12
CA ILE A 26 -2.82 1.50 -3.56
C ILE A 26 -2.83 1.71 -5.06
N GLU A 27 -2.42 2.89 -5.53
CA GLU A 27 -2.54 3.26 -6.95
C GLU A 27 -1.40 2.70 -7.81
N ASN A 28 -0.17 2.69 -7.30
CA ASN A 28 1.03 2.31 -8.07
C ASN A 28 1.65 1.02 -7.54
N LEU A 29 0.84 -0.02 -7.35
CA LEU A 29 1.33 -1.27 -6.77
C LEU A 29 2.37 -1.96 -7.65
N PHE A 30 2.23 -1.90 -8.98
CA PHE A 30 3.08 -2.61 -9.95
C PHE A 30 3.92 -1.64 -10.78
N GLU A 31 4.99 -1.13 -10.18
CA GLU A 31 5.93 -0.25 -10.87
C GLU A 31 7.14 -1.03 -11.38
N ALA A 32 7.40 -0.94 -12.69
CA ALA A 32 8.45 -1.64 -13.39
C ALA A 32 9.85 -1.34 -12.83
N GLY A 33 10.63 -2.39 -12.57
CA GLY A 33 12.00 -2.28 -12.06
C GLY A 33 12.08 -1.92 -10.57
N SER A 34 10.95 -1.99 -9.84
CA SER A 34 10.88 -1.54 -8.44
C SER A 34 10.29 -2.59 -7.50
N ILE A 35 10.52 -2.36 -6.20
CA ILE A 35 9.85 -3.06 -5.11
C ILE A 35 8.93 -2.05 -4.45
N GLN A 36 7.63 -2.34 -4.42
CA GLN A 36 6.62 -1.54 -3.76
C GLN A 36 6.12 -2.26 -2.51
N LEU A 37 6.18 -1.59 -1.35
CA LEU A 37 5.77 -2.15 -0.06
C LEU A 37 4.93 -1.15 0.73
N TYR A 38 3.78 -1.65 1.16
CA TYR A 38 2.80 -0.95 1.97
C TYR A 38 2.58 -1.72 3.27
N TYR A 39 2.84 -1.07 4.38
CA TYR A 39 2.45 -1.56 5.69
C TYR A 39 1.00 -1.16 5.95
N VAL A 40 0.13 -2.12 6.16
CA VAL A 40 -1.27 -1.90 6.56
C VAL A 40 -1.35 -2.11 8.05
N ASP A 41 -1.89 -1.13 8.77
CA ASP A 41 -1.98 -1.18 10.23
C ASP A 41 -2.86 -2.33 10.73
N VAL A 42 -3.87 -2.73 9.96
CA VAL A 42 -4.67 -3.93 10.18
C VAL A 42 -3.79 -5.16 10.13
N ASP A 43 -3.65 -5.80 11.30
CA ASP A 43 -2.84 -6.99 11.54
C ASP A 43 -1.36 -6.86 11.13
N ARG A 44 -0.88 -5.62 10.96
CA ARG A 44 0.49 -5.31 10.52
C ARG A 44 0.84 -5.96 9.17
N THR A 45 -0.17 -6.15 8.32
CA THR A 45 -0.01 -6.84 7.05
C THR A 45 0.89 -6.02 6.12
N ILE A 46 1.87 -6.67 5.48
CA ILE A 46 2.65 -6.05 4.41
C ILE A 46 2.04 -6.48 3.07
N VAL A 47 1.55 -5.50 2.30
CA VAL A 47 1.07 -5.67 0.93
C VAL A 47 2.09 -5.04 -0.01
N GLY A 48 2.47 -5.75 -1.07
CA GLY A 48 3.47 -5.21 -1.98
C GLY A 48 3.59 -5.99 -3.26
N SER A 49 4.39 -5.47 -4.17
CA SER A 49 4.78 -6.16 -5.38
C SER A 49 6.28 -5.98 -5.64
N VAL A 50 6.82 -6.90 -6.43
CA VAL A 50 8.17 -6.83 -6.96
C VAL A 50 8.05 -7.04 -8.45
N VAL A 51 8.46 -6.06 -9.26
CA VAL A 51 8.39 -6.14 -10.72
C VAL A 51 9.80 -6.04 -11.30
N PRO A 52 10.58 -7.14 -11.37
CA PRO A 52 11.92 -7.11 -11.92
C PRO A 52 11.91 -6.85 -13.43
N VAL A 53 12.78 -5.97 -13.91
CA VAL A 53 12.98 -5.72 -15.35
C VAL A 53 14.47 -5.74 -15.64
N GLY A 54 14.95 -6.82 -16.25
CA GLY A 54 16.34 -6.98 -16.69
C GLY A 54 17.40 -7.08 -15.58
N LYS A 55 17.04 -6.84 -14.30
CA LYS A 55 17.94 -6.95 -13.13
C LYS A 55 17.20 -7.57 -11.95
N LYS A 56 17.95 -8.30 -11.10
CA LYS A 56 17.43 -8.83 -9.84
C LYS A 56 17.16 -7.68 -8.87
N LEU A 57 16.01 -7.69 -8.21
CA LEU A 57 15.67 -6.75 -7.15
C LEU A 57 15.81 -7.47 -5.81
N LYS A 58 16.52 -6.86 -4.86
CA LYS A 58 16.73 -7.41 -3.53
C LYS A 58 15.82 -6.69 -2.54
N LEU A 59 15.04 -7.45 -1.79
CA LEU A 59 14.32 -6.93 -0.64
C LEU A 59 15.34 -6.54 0.43
N ALA A 60 15.43 -5.25 0.75
CA ALA A 60 16.29 -4.72 1.82
C ALA A 60 15.43 -4.39 3.03
N SER A 61 15.99 -4.63 4.23
CA SER A 61 15.41 -4.32 5.54
C SER A 61 15.37 -2.82 5.82
#